data_AF-C0QPI0-F1
#
_entry.id   AF-C0QPI0-F1
#
_cell.length_a   1.000
_cell.length_b   1.000
_cell.length_c   1.000
_cell.angle_alpha   90.00
_cell.angle_beta   90.00
_cell.angle_gamma   90.00
#
_symmetry.space_group_name_H-M   'P 1'
#
loop_
_entity.id
_entity.type
_entity.pdbx_description
1 polymer ?
#
loop_
_entity_poly.entity_id
_entity_poly.type
_entity_poly.pdbx_seq_one_letter_code
_entity_poly.pdbx_strand_id
1 'polypeptide(L)'
;MYSAFTLYILLVLLLSLTYFNSLFFYASFFVLISPLIFKDLKELGLKNYRSGILYGSLLSSVYLPFIWNSISIQNFYQSGQVFAEEIFFRGYLLSTVPVKNIHLRNITVSVLFSLPHVIINPDILSVLTFFPSLIFGYLYIRSGSVIAPFIFHLFSNIFFQQYLIHKL
;
A
#
# COMPACT_ATOMS: atom_id res chain seq x y z
N MET A 1 13.02 -7.74 19.12
CA MET A 1 12.40 -7.52 17.80
C MET A 1 10.94 -7.13 18.02
N TYR A 2 10.50 -5.98 17.54
CA TYR A 2 9.08 -5.61 17.62
C TYR A 2 8.24 -6.61 16.82
N SER A 3 7.12 -7.05 17.38
CA SER A 3 6.18 -7.88 16.63
C SER A 3 5.54 -7.03 15.53
N ALA A 4 5.28 -7.59 14.36
CA ALA A 4 4.61 -6.87 13.27
C ALA A 4 3.25 -6.30 13.70
N PHE A 5 2.61 -6.99 14.63
CA PHE A 5 1.36 -6.55 15.26
C PHE A 5 1.55 -5.31 16.14
N THR A 6 2.68 -5.17 16.85
CA THR A 6 3.00 -3.97 17.63
C THR A 6 3.12 -2.75 16.74
N LEU A 7 3.84 -2.85 15.62
CA LEU A 7 3.97 -1.73 14.67
C LEU A 7 2.62 -1.41 14.00
N TYR A 8 1.81 -2.42 13.70
CA TYR A 8 0.48 -2.22 13.15
C TYR A 8 -0.47 -1.52 14.14
N ILE A 9 -0.47 -1.91 15.41
CA ILE A 9 -1.24 -1.22 16.45
C ILE A 9 -0.78 0.23 16.58
N LEU A 10 0.54 0.46 16.59
CA LEU A 10 1.09 1.81 16.65
C LEU A 10 0.64 2.66 15.45
N LEU A 11 0.65 2.09 14.24
CA LEU A 11 0.13 2.73 13.03
C LEU A 11 -1.34 3.14 13.22
N VAL A 12 -2.19 2.20 13.63
CA VAL A 12 -3.63 2.44 13.88
C VAL A 12 -3.85 3.51 14.94
N LEU A 13 -3.08 3.47 16.04
CA LEU A 13 -3.15 4.46 17.12
C LEU A 13 -2.78 5.86 16.62
N LEU A 14 -1.65 6.01 15.91
CA LEU A 14 -1.22 7.29 15.37
C LEU A 14 -2.25 7.85 14.39
N LEU A 15 -2.78 7.01 13.50
CA LEU A 15 -3.82 7.45 12.56
C LEU A 15 -5.08 7.89 13.27
N SER A 16 -5.51 7.18 14.32
CA SER A 16 -6.66 7.59 15.14
C SER A 16 -6.43 8.92 15.85
N LEU A 17 -5.18 9.24 16.22
CA LEU A 17 -4.84 10.52 16.85
C LEU A 17 -4.79 11.70 15.87
N THR A 18 -4.83 11.44 14.57
CA THR A 18 -4.87 12.48 13.52
C THR A 18 -6.05 13.42 13.68
N TYR A 19 -7.18 12.92 14.22
CA TYR A 19 -8.36 13.74 14.53
C TYR A 19 -8.08 14.86 15.55
N PHE A 20 -7.05 14.70 16.39
CA PHE A 20 -6.63 15.71 17.36
C PHE A 20 -5.49 16.58 16.84
N ASN A 21 -4.55 16.00 16.08
CA ASN A 21 -3.40 16.72 15.54
C ASN A 21 -2.86 16.05 14.27
N SER A 22 -2.73 16.81 13.18
CA SER A 22 -2.21 16.32 11.90
C SER A 22 -0.75 15.84 11.96
N LEU A 23 0.02 16.22 12.98
CA LEU A 23 1.36 15.71 13.23
C LEU A 23 1.40 14.18 13.34
N PHE A 24 0.34 13.56 13.84
CA PHE A 24 0.27 12.10 13.97
C PHE A 24 0.15 11.37 12.62
N PHE A 25 -0.43 12.02 11.60
CA PHE A 25 -0.42 11.50 10.23
C PHE A 25 1.00 11.48 9.66
N TYR A 26 1.80 12.53 9.89
CA TYR A 26 3.20 12.52 9.47
C TYR A 26 4.02 11.51 10.29
N ALA A 27 3.69 11.32 11.58
CA ALA A 27 4.32 10.31 12.41
C ALA A 27 4.06 8.88 11.90
N SER A 28 2.87 8.60 11.35
CA SER A 28 2.52 7.28 10.84
C SER A 28 3.39 6.85 9.65
N PHE A 29 3.87 7.81 8.84
CA PHE A 29 4.84 7.53 7.77
C PHE A 29 6.10 6.84 8.32
N PHE A 30 6.63 7.30 9.45
CA PHE A 30 7.82 6.70 10.07
C PHE A 30 7.58 5.28 10.56
N VAL A 31 6.35 4.96 10.99
CA VAL A 31 5.99 3.58 11.33
C VAL A 31 5.98 2.69 10.09
N LEU A 32 5.44 3.17 8.98
CA LEU A 32 5.40 2.42 7.71
C LEU A 32 6.81 2.09 7.19
N ILE A 33 7.74 3.03 7.27
CA ILE A 33 9.13 2.79 6.84
C ILE A 33 10.02 2.13 7.89
N SER A 34 9.59 2.03 9.14
CA SER A 34 10.40 1.48 10.23
C SER A 34 10.96 0.07 9.97
N PRO A 35 10.32 -0.84 9.20
CA PRO A 35 10.93 -2.12 8.85
C PRO A 35 12.29 -1.99 8.16
N LEU A 36 12.56 -0.90 7.44
CA LEU A 36 13.86 -0.65 6.79
C LEU A 36 15.02 -0.51 7.79
N ILE A 37 14.73 -0.25 9.07
CA ILE A 37 15.75 -0.09 10.11
C ILE A 37 16.29 -1.46 10.57
N PHE A 38 15.46 -2.51 10.52
CA PHE A 38 15.76 -3.80 11.12
C PHE A 38 15.56 -5.01 10.19
N LYS A 39 15.18 -4.79 8.93
CA LYS A 39 15.04 -5.82 7.90
C LYS A 39 15.87 -5.49 6.68
N ASP A 40 16.48 -6.51 6.10
CA ASP A 40 17.18 -6.38 4.84
C ASP A 40 16.22 -6.01 3.70
N LEU A 41 16.70 -5.16 2.78
CA LEU A 41 15.92 -4.72 1.63
C LEU A 41 15.37 -5.90 0.81
N LYS A 42 16.15 -6.98 0.68
CA LYS A 42 15.73 -8.20 -0.04
C LYS A 42 14.62 -8.96 0.68
N GLU A 43 14.59 -8.95 2.01
CA GLU A 43 13.52 -9.56 2.81
C GLU A 43 12.22 -8.76 2.66
N LEU A 44 12.33 -7.44 2.60
CA LEU A 44 11.21 -6.53 2.33
C LEU A 44 10.74 -6.55 0.87
N GLY A 45 11.32 -7.40 0.01
CA GLY A 45 10.90 -7.56 -1.37
C GLY A 45 11.44 -6.49 -2.34
N LEU A 46 12.47 -5.73 -1.95
CA LEU A 46 13.26 -4.91 -2.88
C LEU A 46 14.26 -5.79 -3.63
N LYS A 47 13.71 -6.68 -4.44
CA LYS A 47 14.40 -7.63 -5.31
C LYS A 47 13.58 -7.82 -6.58
N ASN A 48 14.11 -8.61 -7.52
CA ASN A 48 13.42 -8.99 -8.74
C ASN A 48 12.87 -7.79 -9.54
N TYR A 49 13.62 -6.68 -9.59
CA TYR A 49 13.19 -5.39 -10.16
C TYR A 49 12.60 -5.51 -11.56
N ARG A 50 13.21 -6.33 -12.44
CA ARG A 50 12.71 -6.57 -13.80
C ARG A 50 11.30 -7.16 -13.81
N SER A 51 11.07 -8.18 -12.98
CA SER A 51 9.75 -8.79 -12.79
C SER A 51 8.78 -7.78 -12.18
N GLY A 52 9.23 -7.05 -11.15
CA GLY A 52 8.46 -5.99 -10.50
C GLY A 52 7.93 -4.95 -11.49
N ILE A 53 8.82 -4.39 -12.31
CA ILE A 53 8.48 -3.40 -13.34
C ILE A 53 7.55 -4.02 -14.39
N LEU A 54 7.84 -5.24 -14.87
CA LEU A 54 7.03 -5.89 -15.90
C LEU A 54 5.59 -6.11 -15.43
N TYR A 55 5.40 -6.80 -14.29
CA TYR A 55 4.06 -7.10 -13.77
C TYR A 55 3.31 -5.83 -13.34
N GLY A 56 4.01 -4.88 -12.71
CA GLY A 56 3.44 -3.60 -12.30
C GLY A 56 2.94 -2.81 -13.51
N SER A 57 3.80 -2.56 -14.50
CA SER A 57 3.45 -1.78 -15.68
C SER A 57 2.39 -2.47 -16.55
N LEU A 58 2.47 -3.79 -16.75
CA LEU A 58 1.47 -4.54 -17.51
C LEU A 58 0.09 -4.40 -16.89
N LEU A 59 -0.04 -4.59 -15.58
CA LEU A 59 -1.35 -4.49 -14.95
C LEU A 59 -1.83 -3.03 -14.85
N SER A 60 -0.92 -2.08 -14.61
CA SER A 60 -1.26 -0.64 -14.58
C SER A 60 -1.73 -0.10 -15.93
N SER A 61 -1.41 -0.78 -17.04
CA SER A 61 -1.88 -0.37 -18.37
C SER A 61 -3.40 -0.28 -18.48
N VAL A 62 -4.14 -1.01 -17.63
CA VAL A 62 -5.61 -0.95 -17.55
C VAL A 62 -6.13 0.44 -17.21
N TYR A 63 -5.34 1.25 -16.49
CA TYR A 63 -5.73 2.61 -16.11
C TYR A 63 -5.47 3.63 -17.22
N LEU A 64 -4.54 3.36 -18.15
CA LEU A 64 -4.10 4.34 -19.15
C LEU A 64 -5.25 4.94 -19.97
N PRO A 65 -6.25 4.18 -20.47
CA PRO A 65 -7.37 4.77 -21.19
C PRO A 65 -8.16 5.83 -20.42
N PHE A 66 -8.10 5.80 -19.08
CA PHE A 66 -8.84 6.70 -18.20
C PHE A 66 -8.03 7.91 -17.75
N ILE A 67 -6.71 7.76 -17.56
CA ILE A 67 -5.85 8.79 -16.96
C ILE A 67 -4.85 9.42 -17.94
N TRP A 68 -4.71 8.89 -19.17
CA TRP A 68 -3.66 9.32 -20.11
C TRP A 68 -3.58 10.83 -20.31
N ASN A 69 -4.72 11.51 -20.46
CA ASN A 69 -4.78 12.96 -20.69
C ASN A 69 -4.62 13.79 -19.41
N SER A 70 -4.51 13.15 -18.25
CA SER A 70 -4.60 13.79 -16.95
C SER A 70 -3.38 13.49 -16.07
N ILE A 71 -2.46 12.61 -16.50
CA ILE A 71 -1.21 12.35 -15.79
C ILE A 71 -0.36 13.63 -15.74
N SER A 72 -0.03 14.08 -14.53
CA SER A 72 0.85 15.20 -14.26
C SER A 72 1.88 14.85 -13.17
N ILE A 73 2.93 15.69 -13.05
CA ILE A 73 3.98 15.49 -12.03
C ILE A 73 3.40 15.54 -10.60
N GLN A 74 2.36 16.34 -10.37
CA GLN A 74 1.73 16.47 -9.05
C GLN A 74 1.10 15.14 -8.59
N ASN A 75 0.61 14.32 -9.52
CA ASN A 75 0.03 13.02 -9.19
C ASN A 75 1.03 12.04 -8.55
N PHE A 76 2.33 12.30 -8.71
CA PHE A 76 3.40 11.48 -8.15
C PHE A 76 3.91 11.95 -6.79
N TYR A 77 3.40 13.05 -6.22
CA TYR A 77 3.82 13.49 -4.87
C TYR A 77 3.50 12.47 -3.78
N GLN A 78 2.49 11.63 -3.98
CA GLN A 78 2.15 10.51 -3.08
C GLN A 78 3.10 9.31 -3.16
N SER A 79 4.08 9.30 -4.07
CA SER A 79 4.95 8.12 -4.29
C SER A 79 5.69 7.67 -3.04
N GLY A 80 6.16 8.63 -2.22
CA GLY A 80 6.82 8.29 -0.96
C GLY A 80 5.90 7.53 0.00
N GLN A 81 4.67 8.02 0.16
CA GLN A 81 3.65 7.40 1.01
C GLN A 81 3.25 6.02 0.49
N VAL A 82 2.94 5.91 -0.81
CA VAL A 82 2.57 4.64 -1.46
C VAL A 82 3.69 3.61 -1.34
N PHE A 83 4.95 4.02 -1.52
CA PHE A 83 6.09 3.14 -1.33
C PHE A 83 6.21 2.66 0.13
N ALA A 84 6.05 3.56 1.10
CA ALA A 84 6.09 3.21 2.51
C ALA A 84 5.00 2.20 2.88
N GLU A 85 3.78 2.38 2.38
CA GLU A 85 2.68 1.43 2.56
C GLU A 85 3.00 0.06 1.96
N GLU A 86 3.51 0.00 0.74
CA GLU A 86 3.82 -1.29 0.12
C GLU A 86 4.99 -2.02 0.81
N ILE A 87 6.00 -1.29 1.30
CA ILE A 87 7.06 -1.85 2.15
C ILE A 87 6.46 -2.44 3.43
N PHE A 88 5.60 -1.69 4.11
CA PHE A 88 5.03 -2.13 5.38
C PHE A 88 4.08 -3.30 5.19
N PHE A 89 3.10 -3.20 4.29
CA PHE A 89 2.05 -4.20 4.17
C PHE A 89 2.48 -5.41 3.34
N ARG A 90 3.22 -5.24 2.24
CA ARG A 90 3.63 -6.37 1.37
C ARG A 90 5.01 -6.89 1.71
N GLY A 91 5.98 -5.99 1.92
CA GLY A 91 7.33 -6.40 2.31
C GLY A 91 7.36 -7.04 3.70
N TYR A 92 6.70 -6.42 4.67
CA TYR A 92 6.82 -6.80 6.07
C TYR A 92 5.61 -7.55 6.64
N LEU A 93 4.40 -7.00 6.59
CA LEU A 93 3.23 -7.60 7.24
C LEU A 93 2.82 -8.92 6.57
N LEU A 94 2.79 -8.94 5.23
CA LEU A 94 2.51 -10.16 4.48
C LEU A 94 3.54 -11.26 4.75
N SER A 95 4.80 -10.97 5.04
CA SER A 95 5.79 -12.01 5.34
C SER A 95 5.74 -12.50 6.79
N THR A 96 5.13 -11.73 7.70
CA THR A 96 5.18 -11.96 9.16
C THR A 96 3.87 -12.47 9.77
N VAL A 97 2.72 -12.21 9.14
CA VAL A 97 1.43 -12.73 9.63
C VAL A 97 1.46 -14.27 9.68
N PRO A 98 1.07 -14.90 10.80
CA PRO A 98 1.20 -16.35 11.04
C PRO A 98 0.11 -17.18 10.34
N VAL A 99 -0.21 -16.83 9.09
CA VAL A 99 -1.17 -17.56 8.24
C VAL A 99 -0.39 -18.38 7.21
N LYS A 100 -0.53 -19.71 7.27
CA LYS A 100 0.25 -20.64 6.43
C LYS A 100 -0.03 -20.49 4.93
N ASN A 101 -1.29 -20.29 4.56
CA ASN A 101 -1.70 -20.16 3.15
C ASN A 101 -1.44 -18.72 2.67
N ILE A 102 -0.60 -18.58 1.64
CA ILE A 102 -0.21 -17.27 1.08
C ILE A 102 -1.40 -16.42 0.62
N HIS A 103 -2.45 -17.05 0.08
CA HIS A 103 -3.65 -16.36 -0.40
C HIS A 103 -4.52 -15.88 0.76
N LEU A 104 -4.71 -16.72 1.79
CA LEU A 104 -5.39 -16.29 3.02
C LEU A 104 -4.62 -15.17 3.72
N ARG A 105 -3.28 -15.25 3.72
CA ARG A 105 -2.42 -14.20 4.24
C ARG A 105 -2.59 -12.88 3.49
N ASN A 106 -2.73 -12.94 2.17
CA ASN A 106 -3.07 -11.76 1.37
C ASN A 106 -4.41 -11.17 1.79
N ILE A 107 -5.46 -12.00 1.91
CA ILE A 107 -6.78 -11.54 2.38
C ILE A 107 -6.67 -10.87 3.76
N THR A 108 -5.95 -11.48 4.70
CA THR A 108 -5.71 -10.91 6.03
C THR A 108 -5.03 -9.55 5.94
N VAL A 109 -3.94 -9.44 5.18
CA VAL A 109 -3.23 -8.16 5.00
C VAL A 109 -4.10 -7.13 4.28
N SER A 110 -4.96 -7.53 3.35
CA SER A 110 -5.88 -6.61 2.68
C SER A 110 -6.94 -6.06 3.62
N VAL A 111 -7.46 -6.87 4.55
CA VAL A 111 -8.32 -6.37 5.65
C VAL A 111 -7.54 -5.36 6.49
N LEU A 112 -6.33 -5.73 6.94
CA LEU A 112 -5.49 -4.86 7.76
C LEU A 112 -5.09 -3.56 7.04
N PHE A 113 -4.95 -3.58 5.72
CA PHE A 113 -4.67 -2.40 4.90
C PHE A 113 -5.87 -1.45 4.81
N SER A 114 -7.09 -1.99 4.68
CA SER A 114 -8.30 -1.17 4.59
C SER A 114 -8.66 -0.43 5.87
N LEU A 115 -8.33 -1.01 7.04
CA LEU A 115 -8.69 -0.42 8.34
C LEU A 115 -8.09 0.99 8.58
N PRO A 116 -6.79 1.24 8.37
CA PRO A 116 -6.21 2.58 8.35
C PRO A 116 -6.95 3.59 7.49
N HIS A 117 -7.42 3.19 6.31
CA HIS A 117 -8.13 4.07 5.40
C HIS A 117 -9.49 4.48 5.98
N VAL A 118 -10.24 3.52 6.55
CA VAL A 118 -11.52 3.77 7.23
C VAL A 118 -11.35 4.65 8.46
N ILE A 119 -10.23 4.50 9.20
CA ILE A 119 -9.92 5.34 10.36
C ILE A 119 -9.65 6.79 9.94
N ILE A 120 -9.01 7.03 8.80
CA ILE A 120 -8.74 8.40 8.34
C ILE A 120 -10.02 8.99 7.74
N ASN A 121 -10.69 8.23 6.87
CA ASN A 121 -11.90 8.63 6.15
C ASN A 121 -12.99 7.57 6.34
N PRO A 122 -13.98 7.78 7.23
CA PRO A 122 -15.00 6.78 7.54
C PRO A 122 -16.10 6.74 6.48
N ASP A 123 -15.74 6.35 5.26
CA ASP A 123 -16.64 6.26 4.11
C ASP A 123 -16.56 4.89 3.41
N ILE A 124 -17.52 4.64 2.51
CA ILE A 124 -17.61 3.38 1.77
C ILE A 124 -16.41 3.18 0.83
N LEU A 125 -15.86 4.26 0.25
CA LEU A 125 -14.72 4.17 -0.67
C LEU A 125 -13.47 3.68 0.05
N SER A 126 -13.30 4.09 1.30
CA SER A 126 -12.22 3.66 2.19
C SER A 126 -12.34 2.18 2.56
N VAL A 127 -13.56 1.65 2.73
CA VAL A 127 -13.78 0.20 2.87
C VAL A 127 -13.41 -0.53 1.58
N LEU A 128 -13.76 0.04 0.42
CA LEU A 128 -13.50 -0.57 -0.89
C LEU A 128 -12.01 -0.66 -1.23
N THR A 129 -11.12 0.05 -0.52
CA THR A 129 -9.65 -0.11 -0.65
C THR A 129 -9.17 -1.54 -0.37
N PHE A 130 -9.99 -2.37 0.29
CA PHE A 130 -9.79 -3.82 0.40
C PHE A 130 -9.55 -4.49 -0.96
N PHE A 131 -10.33 -4.14 -1.99
CA PHE A 131 -10.25 -4.79 -3.31
C PHE A 131 -8.94 -4.51 -4.08
N PRO A 132 -8.50 -3.26 -4.29
CA PRO A 132 -7.22 -3.00 -4.91
C PRO A 132 -6.07 -3.58 -4.07
N SER A 133 -6.21 -3.57 -2.74
CA SER A 133 -5.24 -4.20 -1.83
C SER A 133 -5.06 -5.70 -2.11
N LEU A 134 -6.11 -6.45 -2.45
CA LEU A 134 -5.95 -7.85 -2.87
C LEU A 134 -5.06 -7.99 -4.10
N ILE A 135 -5.21 -7.09 -5.08
CA ILE A 135 -4.41 -7.05 -6.30
C ILE A 135 -2.96 -6.73 -5.98
N PHE A 136 -2.70 -5.78 -5.07
CA PHE A 136 -1.33 -5.44 -4.66
C PHE A 136 -0.61 -6.67 -4.10
N GLY A 137 -1.27 -7.44 -3.21
CA GLY A 137 -0.64 -8.64 -2.68
C GLY A 137 -0.50 -9.76 -3.70
N TYR A 138 -1.45 -9.90 -4.64
CA TYR A 138 -1.29 -10.81 -5.77
C TYR A 138 -0.06 -10.45 -6.63
N LEU A 139 0.11 -9.17 -6.97
CA LEU A 139 1.27 -8.68 -7.72
C LEU A 139 2.58 -8.93 -6.99
N TYR A 140 2.62 -8.71 -5.68
CA TYR A 140 3.79 -9.07 -4.86
C TYR A 140 4.10 -10.57 -4.92
N ILE A 141 3.08 -11.43 -4.76
CA ILE A 141 3.25 -12.89 -4.77
C ILE A 141 3.76 -13.38 -6.14
N ARG A 142 3.26 -12.82 -7.24
CA ARG A 142 3.64 -13.24 -8.60
C ARG A 142 4.99 -12.71 -9.04
N SER A 143 5.30 -11.46 -8.71
CA SER A 143 6.57 -10.84 -9.12
C SER A 143 7.73 -11.13 -8.16
N GLY A 144 7.41 -11.44 -6.89
CA GLY A 144 8.37 -11.51 -5.79
C GLY A 144 9.02 -10.16 -5.47
N SER A 145 8.39 -9.05 -5.87
CA SER A 145 8.91 -7.69 -5.76
C SER A 145 7.84 -6.72 -5.23
N VAL A 146 8.22 -5.82 -4.33
CA VAL A 146 7.38 -4.69 -3.91
C VAL A 146 7.20 -3.65 -5.02
N ILE A 147 8.06 -3.66 -6.04
CA ILE A 147 7.97 -2.70 -7.15
C ILE A 147 6.70 -2.90 -7.98
N ALA A 148 6.24 -4.15 -8.17
CA ALA A 148 5.01 -4.41 -8.92
C ALA A 148 3.76 -3.78 -8.26
N PRO A 149 3.45 -4.06 -6.98
CA PRO A 149 2.32 -3.41 -6.34
C PRO A 149 2.53 -1.92 -6.14
N PHE A 150 3.75 -1.42 -5.92
CA PHE A 150 4.03 0.02 -5.85
C PHE A 150 3.59 0.75 -7.13
N ILE A 151 3.98 0.25 -8.31
CA ILE A 151 3.59 0.84 -9.59
C ILE A 151 2.07 0.78 -9.77
N PHE A 152 1.45 -0.35 -9.45
CA PHE A 152 0.00 -0.51 -9.61
C PHE A 152 -0.81 0.35 -8.62
N HIS A 153 -0.37 0.44 -7.37
CA HIS A 153 -0.98 1.27 -6.34
C HIS A 153 -0.88 2.75 -6.72
N LEU A 154 0.28 3.22 -7.19
CA LEU A 154 0.42 4.57 -7.71
C LEU A 154 -0.64 4.88 -8.78
N PHE A 155 -0.73 4.05 -9.82
CA PHE A 155 -1.70 4.28 -10.90
C PHE A 155 -3.15 4.16 -10.41
N SER A 156 -3.45 3.27 -9.47
CA SER A 156 -4.75 3.15 -8.81
C SER A 156 -5.13 4.44 -8.10
N ASN A 157 -4.21 5.09 -7.39
CA ASN A 157 -4.49 6.35 -6.70
C ASN A 157 -4.68 7.50 -7.68
N ILE A 158 -3.90 7.55 -8.76
CA ILE A 158 -4.07 8.56 -9.82
C ILE A 158 -5.46 8.42 -10.45
N PHE A 159 -5.85 7.19 -10.81
CA PHE A 159 -7.18 6.90 -11.33
C PHE A 159 -8.29 7.30 -10.36
N PHE A 160 -8.14 6.95 -9.08
CA PHE A 160 -9.11 7.30 -8.04
C PHE A 160 -9.28 8.82 -7.90
N GLN A 161 -8.17 9.55 -7.78
CA GLN A 161 -8.17 11.00 -7.62
C GLN A 161 -8.79 11.72 -8.82
N GLN A 162 -8.47 11.29 -10.04
CA GLN A 162 -8.86 12.00 -11.26
C GLN A 162 -10.26 11.64 -11.75
N TYR A 163 -10.68 10.38 -11.56
CA TYR A 163 -11.88 9.88 -12.20
C TYR A 163 -13.03 9.62 -11.22
N LEU A 164 -12.75 9.10 -10.03
CA LEU A 164 -13.79 8.72 -9.08
C LEU A 164 -14.22 9.88 -8.19
N ILE A 165 -13.28 10.65 -7.64
CA ILE A 165 -13.62 11.79 -6.76
C ILE A 165 -14.32 12.92 -7.53
N HIS A 166 -13.96 13.17 -8.79
CA HIS A 166 -14.56 14.26 -9.57
C HIS A 166 -15.92 13.92 -10.20
N LYS A 167 -16.38 12.67 -10.12
CA LYS A 167 -17.65 12.22 -10.73
C LYS A 167 -18.72 11.79 -9.71
N LEU A 168 -18.37 11.77 -8.42
CA LEU A 168 -19.28 11.49 -7.29
C LEU A 168 -19.61 12.80 -6.58
#